data_AF-A0A0D6LF07-F1
#
_entry.id   AF-A0A0D6LF07-F1
#
_cell.length_a   1.000
_cell.length_b   1.000
_cell.length_c   1.000
_cell.angle_alpha   90.00
_cell.angle_beta   90.00
_cell.angle_gamma   90.00
#
_symmetry.space_group_name_H-M   'P 1'
#
loop_
_entity.id
_entity.type
_entity.pdbx_description
1 polymer ?
#
loop_
_entity_poly.entity_id
_entity_poly.type
_entity_poly.pdbx_seq_one_letter_code
_entity_poly.pdbx_strand_id
1 'polypeptide(L)'
;MEYAEVVAEGQKRDIRNTLRAVEEFRRVGVTLQQRLERLAEIEVNCISLAWAQEAVFVVCLDDEDKKSSPAQNWSNAQNYEEDLVLRGKHILSGGGSRRHGVNRWYDATIQLVVGSSGTSGLCIEHSAAEGIVIINMAESALRYERDNRKRNLISRAEREIGAKPLTWHVDAEAMRLLEKQKVALDE
;
A
#
# COMPACT_ATOMS: atom_id res chain seq x y z
N MET A 1 -21.67 -1.34 5.19
CA MET A 1 -22.70 -2.37 5.45
C MET A 1 -24.03 -1.89 4.89
N GLU A 2 -24.53 -0.75 5.36
CA GLU A 2 -25.74 -0.11 4.81
C GLU A 2 -25.71 0.03 3.28
N TYR A 3 -24.62 0.51 2.69
CA TYR A 3 -24.50 0.61 1.23
C TYR A 3 -24.57 -0.76 0.51
N ALA A 4 -23.93 -1.80 1.07
CA ALA A 4 -23.92 -3.13 0.48
C ALA A 4 -25.29 -3.83 0.59
N GLU A 5 -26.00 -3.59 1.70
CA GLU A 5 -27.37 -4.06 1.93
C GLU A 5 -28.35 -3.42 0.95
N VAL A 6 -28.29 -2.09 0.78
CA VAL A 6 -29.16 -1.34 -0.15
C VAL A 6 -28.96 -1.79 -1.60
N VAL A 7 -27.70 -1.97 -2.04
CA VAL A 7 -27.41 -2.45 -3.40
C VAL A 7 -27.87 -3.89 -3.61
N ALA A 8 -27.68 -4.76 -2.61
CA ALA A 8 -28.08 -6.16 -2.73
C ALA A 8 -29.60 -6.35 -2.68
N GLU A 9 -30.32 -5.54 -1.88
CA GLU A 9 -31.77 -5.51 -1.85
C GLU A 9 -32.34 -5.06 -3.21
N GLY A 10 -31.78 -4.00 -3.80
CA GLY A 10 -32.13 -3.56 -5.15
C GLY A 10 -31.85 -4.59 -6.26
N GLN A 11 -30.95 -5.54 -6.02
CA GLN A 11 -30.57 -6.59 -6.97
C GLN A 11 -31.06 -8.01 -6.58
N LYS A 12 -31.83 -8.16 -5.50
CA LYS A 12 -32.25 -9.46 -4.93
C LYS A 12 -31.09 -10.45 -4.72
N ARG A 13 -29.93 -9.98 -4.27
CA ARG A 13 -28.74 -10.81 -4.03
C ARG A 13 -28.60 -11.14 -2.54
N ASP A 14 -28.17 -12.36 -2.23
CA ASP A 14 -27.85 -12.77 -0.86
C ASP A 14 -26.51 -12.14 -0.43
N ILE A 15 -26.51 -11.51 0.74
CA ILE A 15 -25.33 -10.85 1.31
C ILE A 15 -24.67 -11.65 2.44
N ARG A 16 -25.20 -12.82 2.83
CA ARG A 16 -24.69 -13.58 3.98
C ARG A 16 -23.20 -13.86 3.93
N ASN A 17 -22.65 -14.12 2.75
CA ASN A 17 -21.21 -14.31 2.57
C ASN A 17 -20.42 -13.02 2.80
N THR A 18 -20.92 -11.89 2.31
CA THR A 18 -20.33 -10.56 2.56
C THR A 18 -20.39 -10.20 4.04
N LEU A 19 -21.52 -10.44 4.70
CA LEU A 19 -21.68 -10.21 6.15
C LEU A 19 -20.65 -11.02 6.94
N ARG A 20 -20.52 -12.31 6.62
CA ARG A 20 -19.56 -13.21 7.27
C ARG A 20 -18.12 -12.76 7.06
N ALA A 21 -17.76 -12.38 5.84
CA ALA A 21 -16.42 -11.90 5.51
C ALA A 21 -16.08 -10.60 6.27
N VAL A 22 -17.02 -9.65 6.37
CA VAL A 22 -16.83 -8.40 7.13
C VAL A 22 -16.69 -8.67 8.63
N GLU A 23 -17.49 -9.58 9.18
CA GLU A 23 -17.41 -9.94 10.60
C GLU A 23 -16.09 -10.64 10.92
N GLU A 24 -15.64 -11.55 10.06
CA GLU A 24 -14.34 -12.20 10.18
C GLU A 24 -13.20 -11.19 10.09
N PHE A 25 -13.24 -10.28 9.10
CA PHE A 25 -12.27 -9.20 8.94
C PHE A 25 -12.19 -8.33 10.20
N ARG A 26 -13.33 -7.91 10.76
CA ARG A 26 -13.36 -7.13 12.00
C ARG A 26 -12.76 -7.89 13.17
N ARG A 27 -13.11 -9.16 13.35
CA ARG A 27 -12.61 -9.98 14.46
C ARG A 27 -11.09 -10.17 14.37
N VAL A 28 -10.59 -10.48 13.18
CA VAL A 28 -9.14 -10.63 12.93
C VAL A 28 -8.43 -9.30 13.12
N GLY A 29 -8.97 -8.22 12.53
CA GLY A 29 -8.43 -6.87 12.62
C GLY A 29 -8.29 -6.38 14.07
N VAL A 30 -9.34 -6.51 14.89
CA VAL A 30 -9.28 -6.14 16.32
C VAL A 30 -8.19 -6.91 17.06
N THR A 31 -8.04 -8.21 16.77
CA THR A 31 -7.01 -9.04 17.40
C THR A 31 -5.60 -8.60 16.99
N LEU A 32 -5.40 -8.26 15.72
CA LEU A 32 -4.10 -7.79 15.23
C LEU A 32 -3.76 -6.39 15.76
N GLN A 33 -4.76 -5.49 15.83
CA GLN A 33 -4.60 -4.16 16.39
C GLN A 33 -4.16 -4.22 17.86
N GLN A 34 -4.81 -5.04 18.68
CA GLN A 34 -4.41 -5.24 20.08
C GLN A 34 -2.97 -5.76 20.21
N ARG A 35 -2.51 -6.57 19.26
CA ARG A 35 -1.12 -7.07 19.26
C ARG A 35 -0.12 -6.00 18.83
N LEU A 36 -0.49 -5.15 17.88
CA LEU A 36 0.32 -3.99 17.51
C LEU A 36 0.47 -3.02 18.69
N GLU A 37 -0.61 -2.78 19.43
CA GLU A 37 -0.60 -1.96 20.65
C GLU A 37 0.32 -2.55 21.73
N ARG A 38 0.29 -3.86 21.95
CA ARG A 38 1.23 -4.54 22.87
C ARG A 38 2.68 -4.43 22.40
N LEU A 39 2.94 -4.54 21.09
CA LEU A 39 4.28 -4.31 20.54
C LEU A 39 4.75 -2.87 20.79
N ALA A 40 3.84 -1.90 20.73
CA ALA A 40 4.10 -0.50 20.99
C ALA A 40 4.29 -0.16 22.48
N GLU A 41 4.12 -1.10 23.42
CA GLU A 41 4.53 -0.89 24.83
C GLU A 41 6.04 -0.73 24.97
N ILE A 42 6.82 -1.26 24.01
CA ILE A 42 8.27 -1.08 23.95
C ILE A 42 8.57 0.29 23.35
N GLU A 43 9.36 1.11 24.06
CA GLU A 43 9.67 2.50 23.70
C GLU A 43 10.12 2.67 22.23
N VAL A 44 11.05 1.82 21.76
CA VAL A 44 11.55 1.90 20.37
C VAL A 44 10.46 1.63 19.33
N ASN A 45 9.52 0.72 19.62
CA ASN A 45 8.40 0.39 18.74
C ASN A 45 7.36 1.50 18.74
N CYS A 46 7.09 2.08 19.92
CA CYS A 46 6.17 3.21 20.06
C CYS A 46 6.61 4.39 19.19
N ILE A 47 7.89 4.76 19.26
CA ILE A 47 8.46 5.86 18.47
C ILE A 47 8.34 5.57 16.97
N SER A 48 8.70 4.35 16.54
CA SER A 48 8.59 3.95 15.13
C SER A 48 7.15 3.95 14.62
N LEU A 49 6.21 3.43 15.42
CA LEU A 49 4.79 3.41 15.09
C LEU A 49 4.21 4.82 14.98
N ALA A 50 4.53 5.70 15.92
CA ALA A 50 4.09 7.09 15.90
C ALA A 50 4.57 7.80 14.63
N TRP A 51 5.86 7.67 14.28
CA TRP A 51 6.40 8.28 13.06
C TRP A 51 5.78 7.70 11.79
N ALA A 52 5.45 6.40 11.76
CA ALA A 52 4.76 5.78 10.63
C ALA A 52 3.31 6.31 10.49
N GLN A 53 2.60 6.51 11.60
CA GLN A 53 1.23 7.02 11.62
C GLN A 53 1.13 8.52 11.32
N GLU A 54 2.14 9.31 11.71
CA GLU A 54 2.20 10.75 11.45
C GLU A 54 2.76 11.10 10.06
N ALA A 55 3.22 10.10 9.29
CA ALA A 55 3.75 10.31 7.95
C ALA A 55 2.67 10.90 7.02
N VAL A 56 3.04 11.94 6.25
CA VAL A 56 2.12 12.57 5.28
C VAL A 56 1.68 11.57 4.20
N PHE A 57 2.62 10.73 3.74
CA PHE A 57 2.40 9.61 2.84
C PHE A 57 3.60 8.66 2.91
N VAL A 58 3.43 7.44 2.43
CA VAL A 58 4.48 6.42 2.33
C VAL A 58 4.94 6.29 0.88
N VAL A 59 6.25 6.14 0.67
CA VAL A 59 6.81 5.80 -0.64
C VAL A 59 7.40 4.40 -0.57
N CYS A 60 6.89 3.50 -1.40
CA CYS A 60 7.36 2.13 -1.51
C CYS A 60 8.28 2.04 -2.73
N LEU A 61 9.58 1.92 -2.50
CA LEU A 61 10.58 1.74 -3.55
C LEU A 61 10.77 0.25 -3.81
N ASP A 62 10.22 -0.24 -4.91
CA ASP A 62 10.23 -1.65 -5.27
C ASP A 62 11.31 -1.92 -6.32
N ASP A 63 12.23 -2.83 -6.03
CA ASP A 63 13.18 -3.33 -7.03
C ASP A 63 12.67 -4.63 -7.63
N GLU A 64 12.47 -4.71 -8.94
CA GLU A 64 11.98 -5.94 -9.56
C GLU A 64 13.09 -6.97 -9.78
N ASP A 65 12.82 -8.22 -9.40
CA ASP A 65 13.72 -9.37 -9.61
C ASP A 65 14.09 -9.61 -11.08
N LYS A 66 13.28 -9.07 -12.00
CA LYS A 66 13.54 -9.12 -13.43
C LYS A 66 13.84 -7.70 -13.88
N LYS A 67 14.99 -7.52 -14.53
CA LYS A 67 15.22 -6.39 -15.44
C LYS A 67 14.09 -6.44 -16.46
N SER A 68 12.99 -5.77 -16.18
CA SER A 68 11.90 -5.60 -17.13
C SER A 68 12.55 -4.98 -18.36
N SER A 69 12.59 -5.76 -19.43
CA SER A 69 13.06 -5.30 -20.72
C SER A 69 12.36 -3.98 -21.01
N PRO A 70 13.11 -2.92 -21.37
CA PRO A 70 12.50 -1.61 -21.63
C PRO A 70 11.41 -1.80 -22.68
N ALA A 71 10.24 -1.19 -22.43
CA ALA A 71 9.09 -1.10 -23.32
C ALA A 71 9.09 -2.17 -24.43
N GLN A 72 8.72 -3.40 -24.07
CA GLN A 72 8.57 -4.46 -25.05
C GLN A 72 7.56 -3.96 -26.09
N ASN A 73 7.95 -3.91 -27.36
CA ASN A 73 7.03 -3.63 -28.47
C ASN A 73 5.94 -4.71 -28.41
N TRP A 74 4.80 -4.41 -27.78
CA TRP A 74 3.72 -5.35 -27.61
C TRP A 74 3.20 -5.73 -29.00
N SER A 75 3.52 -6.94 -29.43
CA SER A 75 3.17 -7.45 -30.75
C SER A 75 1.66 -7.66 -30.92
N ASN A 76 0.90 -7.67 -29.82
CA ASN A 76 -0.55 -7.72 -29.80
C ASN A 76 -1.12 -6.93 -28.59
N ALA A 77 -2.39 -6.52 -28.66
CA ALA A 77 -3.08 -5.77 -27.60
C ALA A 77 -3.31 -6.60 -26.32
N GLN A 78 -3.46 -7.92 -26.46
CA GLN A 78 -3.72 -8.83 -25.34
C GLN A 78 -2.55 -8.88 -24.35
N ASN A 79 -1.31 -8.94 -24.85
CA ASN A 79 -0.13 -8.95 -23.99
C ASN A 79 0.01 -7.63 -23.20
N TYR A 80 -0.44 -6.50 -23.77
CA TYR A 80 -0.44 -5.21 -23.09
C TYR A 80 -1.46 -5.17 -21.95
N GLU A 81 -2.68 -5.67 -22.16
CA GLU A 81 -3.68 -5.77 -21.10
C GLU A 81 -3.23 -6.68 -19.95
N GLU A 82 -2.61 -7.82 -20.27
CA GLU A 82 -2.03 -8.72 -19.27
C GLU A 82 -0.95 -8.02 -18.43
N ASP A 83 -0.07 -7.23 -19.06
CA ASP A 83 0.93 -6.42 -18.35
C ASP A 83 0.29 -5.39 -17.43
N LEU A 84 -0.74 -4.65 -17.89
CA LEU A 84 -1.46 -3.70 -17.06
C LEU A 84 -2.11 -4.35 -15.84
N VAL A 85 -2.68 -5.55 -16.01
CA VAL A 85 -3.26 -6.33 -14.90
C VAL A 85 -2.18 -6.73 -13.89
N LEU A 86 -1.00 -7.15 -14.36
CA LEU A 86 0.13 -7.49 -13.48
C LEU A 86 0.62 -6.27 -12.70
N ARG A 87 0.77 -5.12 -13.37
CA ARG A 87 1.13 -3.85 -12.72
C ARG A 87 0.11 -3.41 -11.68
N GLY A 88 -1.18 -3.50 -12.01
CA GLY A 88 -2.27 -3.21 -11.08
C GLY A 88 -2.21 -4.11 -9.84
N LYS A 89 -2.03 -5.42 -10.03
CA LYS A 89 -1.85 -6.37 -8.92
C LYS A 89 -0.63 -6.05 -8.06
N HIS A 90 0.48 -5.68 -8.69
CA HIS A 90 1.70 -5.29 -7.98
C HIS A 90 1.50 -4.03 -7.12
N ILE A 91 0.79 -3.01 -7.63
CA ILE A 91 0.44 -1.82 -6.86
C ILE A 91 -0.48 -2.17 -5.67
N LEU A 92 -1.45 -3.06 -5.89
CA LEU A 92 -2.44 -3.44 -4.87
C LEU A 92 -1.87 -4.29 -3.73
N SER A 93 -1.06 -5.30 -4.03
CA SER A 93 -0.64 -6.30 -3.03
C SER A 93 0.87 -6.56 -2.96
N GLY A 94 1.66 -5.96 -3.86
CA GLY A 94 3.10 -6.22 -3.95
C GLY A 94 3.48 -7.64 -4.39
N GLY A 95 2.50 -8.50 -4.72
CA GLY A 95 2.75 -9.86 -5.23
C GLY A 95 3.18 -10.89 -4.19
N GLY A 96 2.81 -10.69 -2.93
CA GLY A 96 3.01 -11.63 -1.82
C GLY A 96 4.25 -11.36 -0.97
N SER A 97 4.43 -12.20 0.05
CA SER A 97 5.45 -12.07 1.10
C SER A 97 6.89 -12.25 0.60
N ARG A 98 7.06 -12.99 -0.51
CA ARG A 98 8.38 -13.23 -1.16
C ARG A 98 8.75 -12.17 -2.19
N ARG A 99 7.87 -11.21 -2.45
CA ARG A 99 8.12 -10.07 -3.35
C ARG A 99 8.04 -8.78 -2.53
N HIS A 100 7.15 -7.86 -2.92
CA HIS A 100 7.05 -6.52 -2.35
C HIS A 100 5.83 -6.36 -1.43
N GLY A 101 5.09 -7.44 -1.15
CA GLY A 101 3.92 -7.37 -0.27
C GLY A 101 4.26 -6.97 1.17
N VAL A 102 5.51 -7.21 1.60
CA VAL A 102 6.06 -6.74 2.89
C VAL A 102 6.72 -5.35 2.82
N ASN A 103 6.81 -4.76 1.63
CA ASN A 103 7.26 -3.38 1.41
C ASN A 103 6.06 -2.43 1.30
N ARG A 104 5.10 -2.57 2.22
CA ARG A 104 3.83 -1.84 2.26
C ARG A 104 3.47 -1.50 3.70
N TRP A 105 2.72 -0.42 3.88
CA TRP A 105 2.09 -0.05 5.14
C TRP A 105 0.63 0.28 4.87
N TYR A 106 -0.25 -0.73 4.92
CA TYR A 106 -1.64 -0.62 4.46
C TYR A 106 -2.50 0.33 5.30
N ASP A 107 -2.06 0.69 6.52
CA ASP A 107 -2.72 1.70 7.35
C ASP A 107 -2.37 3.14 6.91
N ALA A 108 -1.40 3.32 6.01
CA ALA A 108 -1.10 4.65 5.47
C ALA A 108 -2.20 5.07 4.50
N THR A 109 -2.72 6.27 4.70
CA THR A 109 -3.74 6.86 3.84
C THR A 109 -3.32 6.87 2.36
N ILE A 110 -2.08 7.27 2.08
CA ILE A 110 -1.53 7.31 0.71
C ILE A 110 -0.20 6.55 0.69
N GLN A 111 -0.12 5.53 -0.16
CA GLN A 111 1.13 4.85 -0.50
C GLN A 111 1.43 5.06 -1.99
N LEU A 112 2.57 5.69 -2.29
CA LEU A 112 3.10 5.80 -3.65
C LEU A 112 4.07 4.64 -3.91
N VAL A 113 3.67 3.72 -4.78
CA VAL A 113 4.52 2.61 -5.22
C VAL A 113 5.33 3.05 -6.44
N VAL A 114 6.64 2.87 -6.39
CA VAL A 114 7.56 3.16 -7.50
C VAL A 114 8.48 1.96 -7.71
N GLY A 115 8.22 1.23 -8.79
CA GLY A 115 9.01 0.09 -9.24
C GLY A 115 10.14 0.52 -10.17
N SER A 116 11.30 -0.14 -10.07
CA SER A 116 12.43 0.06 -10.99
C SER A 116 12.10 -0.25 -12.46
N SER A 117 11.02 -0.99 -12.72
CA SER A 117 10.47 -1.30 -14.04
C SER A 117 9.65 -0.17 -14.70
N GLY A 118 9.45 0.94 -13.99
CA GLY A 118 8.53 2.02 -14.38
C GLY A 118 7.08 1.75 -13.98
N THR A 119 6.77 0.63 -13.31
CA THR A 119 5.47 0.44 -12.66
C THR A 119 5.34 1.44 -11.52
N SER A 120 4.37 2.34 -11.59
CA SER A 120 4.11 3.30 -10.52
C SER A 120 2.63 3.54 -10.34
N GLY A 121 2.20 3.74 -9.09
CA GLY A 121 0.80 4.04 -8.80
C GLY A 121 0.55 4.32 -7.33
N LEU A 122 -0.71 4.63 -7.01
CA LEU A 122 -1.15 4.90 -5.64
C LEU A 122 -1.93 3.69 -5.11
N CYS A 123 -1.60 3.24 -3.91
CA CYS A 123 -2.42 2.34 -3.09
C CYS A 123 -2.95 3.16 -1.91
N ILE A 124 -4.27 3.21 -1.76
CA ILE A 124 -4.94 4.16 -0.86
C ILE A 124 -5.89 3.42 0.05
N GLU A 125 -5.82 3.76 1.33
CA GLU A 125 -6.77 3.32 2.33
C GLU A 125 -8.12 4.00 2.06
N HIS A 126 -9.18 3.20 1.96
CA HIS A 126 -10.45 3.63 1.39
C HIS A 126 -11.32 4.45 2.37
N SER A 127 -11.08 4.37 3.68
CA SER A 127 -11.84 5.11 4.70
C SER A 127 -11.51 6.61 4.73
N ALA A 128 -10.34 6.99 4.22
CA ALA A 128 -9.85 8.37 4.33
C ALA A 128 -10.44 9.35 3.30
N ALA A 129 -10.69 8.90 2.06
CA ALA A 129 -11.15 9.78 1.00
C ALA A 129 -11.89 9.05 -0.13
N GLU A 130 -12.81 9.76 -0.78
CA GLU A 130 -13.49 9.31 -1.99
C GLU A 130 -12.58 9.33 -3.23
N GLY A 131 -12.86 8.44 -4.19
CA GLY A 131 -12.05 8.27 -5.40
C GLY A 131 -11.82 9.57 -6.19
N ILE A 132 -12.79 10.48 -6.23
CA ILE A 132 -12.65 11.75 -6.96
C ILE A 132 -11.61 12.69 -6.33
N VAL A 133 -11.49 12.68 -5.00
CA VAL A 133 -10.51 13.52 -4.28
C VAL A 133 -9.10 13.02 -4.59
N ILE A 134 -8.94 11.71 -4.58
CA ILE A 134 -7.70 11.01 -4.91
C ILE A 134 -7.25 11.33 -6.35
N ILE A 135 -8.16 11.23 -7.32
CA ILE A 135 -7.87 11.51 -8.73
C ILE A 135 -7.42 12.97 -8.89
N ASN A 136 -8.14 13.91 -8.28
CA ASN A 136 -7.79 15.33 -8.35
C ASN A 136 -6.40 15.62 -7.76
N MET A 137 -6.06 14.98 -6.63
CA MET A 137 -4.73 15.08 -6.02
C MET A 137 -3.64 14.53 -6.95
N ALA A 138 -3.82 13.31 -7.48
CA ALA A 138 -2.87 12.65 -8.36
C ALA A 138 -2.64 13.46 -9.65
N GLU A 139 -3.71 13.93 -10.29
CA GLU A 139 -3.60 14.78 -11.47
C GLU A 139 -2.90 16.11 -11.17
N SER A 140 -3.15 16.71 -10.01
CA SER A 140 -2.48 17.95 -9.61
C SER A 140 -0.96 17.74 -9.45
N ALA A 141 -0.55 16.65 -8.81
CA ALA A 141 0.86 16.28 -8.68
C ALA A 141 1.52 16.02 -10.05
N LEU A 142 0.85 15.31 -10.96
CA LEU A 142 1.34 15.06 -12.32
C LEU A 142 1.43 16.34 -13.15
N ARG A 143 0.44 17.23 -13.06
CA ARG A 143 0.49 18.55 -13.71
C ARG A 143 1.67 19.37 -13.18
N TYR A 144 1.86 19.40 -11.87
CA TYR A 144 2.98 20.09 -11.24
C TYR A 144 4.33 19.53 -11.72
N GLU A 145 4.51 18.21 -11.76
CA GLU A 145 5.74 17.59 -12.30
C GLU A 145 5.99 18.04 -13.75
N ARG A 146 4.99 17.89 -14.62
CA ARG A 146 5.11 18.24 -16.04
C ARG A 146 5.50 19.70 -16.26
N ASP A 147 4.88 20.61 -15.53
CA ASP A 147 5.09 22.06 -15.69
C ASP A 147 6.45 22.49 -15.12
N ASN A 148 7.03 21.70 -14.20
CA ASN A 148 8.30 21.99 -13.53
C ASN A 148 9.48 21.11 -13.97
N ARG A 149 9.29 20.07 -14.79
CA ARG A 149 10.33 19.10 -15.18
C ARG A 149 11.61 19.73 -15.72
N LYS A 150 11.50 20.85 -16.44
CA LYS A 150 12.63 21.56 -17.05
C LYS A 150 13.29 22.59 -16.13
N ARG A 151 12.70 22.85 -14.96
CA ARG A 151 13.24 23.81 -14.00
C ARG A 151 14.33 23.13 -13.20
N ASN A 152 15.50 23.77 -13.08
CA ASN A 152 16.49 23.38 -12.08
C ASN A 152 15.99 23.81 -10.69
N LEU A 153 15.16 22.97 -10.07
CA LEU A 153 14.63 23.16 -8.72
C LEU A 153 15.61 22.71 -7.62
N ILE A 154 16.87 22.43 -7.96
CA ILE A 154 17.89 22.04 -7.00
C ILE A 154 18.32 23.30 -6.23
N SER A 155 17.54 23.66 -5.21
CA SER A 155 18.08 24.48 -4.13
C SER A 155 19.02 23.61 -3.31
N ARG A 156 20.19 24.17 -2.96
CA ARG A 156 21.08 23.51 -2.01
C ARG A 156 20.32 23.45 -0.68
N ALA A 157 20.06 22.25 -0.17
CA ALA A 157 19.43 22.10 1.13
C ALA A 157 20.26 22.85 2.17
N GLU A 158 19.61 23.71 2.95
CA GLU A 158 20.28 24.50 4.00
C GLU A 158 20.87 23.59 5.10
N ARG A 159 20.33 22.36 5.23
CA ARG A 159 20.81 21.33 6.15
C ARG A 159 20.79 19.96 5.47
N GLU A 160 21.84 19.18 5.69
CA GLU A 160 21.81 17.75 5.39
C GLU A 160 20.97 17.06 6.46
N ILE A 161 19.80 16.56 6.07
CA ILE A 161 18.93 15.75 6.92
C ILE A 161 19.15 14.29 6.52
N GLY A 162 19.68 13.49 7.43
CA GLY A 162 19.74 12.04 7.26
C GLY A 162 18.38 11.41 7.55
N ALA A 163 17.91 10.54 6.67
CA ALA A 163 16.73 9.73 6.94
C ALA A 163 16.98 8.85 8.18
N LYS A 164 16.07 8.89 9.15
CA LYS A 164 16.15 8.02 10.33
C LYS A 164 15.43 6.70 10.06
N PRO A 165 16.08 5.55 10.24
CA PRO A 165 15.39 4.27 10.09
C PRO A 165 14.38 4.08 11.21
N LEU A 166 13.19 3.56 10.87
CA LEU A 166 12.24 3.05 11.84
C LEU A 166 12.73 1.67 12.31
N THR A 167 13.07 1.56 13.59
CA THR A 167 13.59 0.33 14.19
C THR A 167 12.53 -0.35 15.05
N TRP A 168 12.52 -1.68 15.03
CA TRP A 168 11.52 -2.47 15.76
C TRP A 168 12.21 -3.54 16.61
N HIS A 169 11.82 -3.63 17.87
CA HIS A 169 12.07 -4.77 18.73
C HIS A 169 11.00 -5.84 18.45
N VAL A 170 11.45 -7.01 18.00
CA VAL A 170 10.59 -8.14 17.65
C VAL A 170 10.98 -9.34 18.48
N ASP A 171 10.08 -9.76 19.38
CA ASP A 171 10.28 -10.96 20.20
C ASP A 171 9.83 -12.25 19.49
N ALA A 172 9.96 -13.39 20.16
CA ALA A 172 9.60 -14.69 19.60
C ALA A 172 8.09 -14.81 19.30
N GLU A 173 7.22 -14.17 20.09
CA GLU A 173 5.77 -14.21 19.86
C GLU A 173 5.41 -13.41 18.61
N ALA A 174 5.99 -12.21 18.49
CA ALA A 174 5.84 -11.32 17.34
C ALA A 174 6.39 -11.95 16.06
N MET A 175 7.56 -12.60 16.11
CA MET A 175 8.10 -13.34 14.97
C MET A 175 7.16 -14.44 14.49
N ARG A 176 6.57 -15.21 15.42
CA ARG A 176 5.59 -16.25 15.06
C ARG A 176 4.33 -15.66 14.44
N LEU A 177 3.89 -14.50 14.91
CA LEU A 177 2.76 -13.77 14.32
C LEU A 177 3.06 -13.31 12.90
N LEU A 178 4.22 -12.69 12.68
CA LEU A 178 4.65 -12.23 11.37
C LEU A 178 4.70 -13.38 10.36
N GLU A 179 5.23 -14.54 10.76
CA GLU A 179 5.26 -15.72 9.88
C GLU A 179 3.84 -16.21 9.52
N LYS A 180 2.90 -16.17 10.48
CA LYS A 180 1.50 -16.45 10.20
C LYS A 180 0.88 -15.43 9.23
N GLN A 181 1.20 -14.14 9.38
CA GLN A 181 0.67 -13.10 8.49
C GLN A 181 1.24 -13.19 7.08
N LYS A 182 2.49 -13.63 6.92
CA LYS A 182 3.06 -13.91 5.60
C LYS A 182 2.28 -14.98 4.84
N VAL A 183 1.89 -16.06 5.52
CA VAL A 183 1.04 -17.10 4.92
C VAL A 183 -0.30 -16.53 4.49
N ALA A 184 -0.96 -15.75 5.36
CA ALA A 184 -2.24 -15.11 5.04
C ALA A 184 -2.15 -14.10 3.89
N LEU A 185 -1.00 -13.44 3.70
CA LEU A 185 -0.75 -12.53 2.58
C LEU A 185 -0.53 -13.27 1.25
N ASP A 186 -0.07 -14.51 1.30
CA ASP A 186 0.23 -15.35 0.13
C ASP A 186 -0.98 -16.19 -0.35
N GLU A 187 -2.05 -16.26 0.46
CA GLU A 187 -3.34 -16.90 0.13
C GLU A 187 -4.18 -16.05 -0.84
#